data_AF-A0A5B0MPC7-F1
#
_entry.id   AF-A0A5B0MPC7-F1
#
_cell.length_a   1.000
_cell.length_b   1.000
_cell.length_c   1.000
_cell.angle_alpha   90.00
_cell.angle_beta   90.00
_cell.angle_gamma   90.00
#
_symmetry.space_group_name_H-M   'P 1'
#
loop_
_entity.id
_entity.type
_entity.pdbx_description
1 polymer ?
#
loop_
_entity_poly.entity_id
_entity_poly.type
_entity_poly.pdbx_seq_one_letter_code
_entity_poly.pdbx_strand_id
1 'polypeptide(L)'
;MKELSAEEIKKHSNSSSCWIVIHKQAYDLTEFLPEHPGGQAILLKYAGMDASDLYPIHPPGTTMEYLDKKHHKGRVKETDLKMLQPDDSTKNKSKHGSSNDEADHVPSLSSCLSLYDFESIAVQE
;
A
#
# COMPACT_ATOMS: atom_id res chain seq x y z
N MET A 1 -20.99 -13.06 8.56
CA MET A 1 -20.16 -11.99 7.95
C MET A 1 -20.54 -11.90 6.48
N LYS A 2 -20.69 -10.68 5.94
CA LYS A 2 -21.07 -10.47 4.55
C LYS A 2 -19.84 -10.72 3.67
N GLU A 3 -19.95 -11.64 2.72
CA GLU A 3 -18.91 -11.85 1.71
C GLU A 3 -19.11 -10.85 0.57
N LEU A 4 -18.03 -10.17 0.20
CA LEU A 4 -18.01 -9.17 -0.87
C LEU A 4 -17.40 -9.76 -2.15
N SER A 5 -17.95 -9.37 -3.30
CA SER A 5 -17.43 -9.75 -4.62
C SER A 5 -16.49 -8.68 -5.16
N ALA A 6 -15.60 -9.07 -6.08
CA ALA A 6 -14.71 -8.11 -6.74
C ALA A 6 -15.47 -7.00 -7.46
N GLU A 7 -16.61 -7.33 -8.08
CA GLU A 7 -17.44 -6.35 -8.79
C GLU A 7 -17.98 -5.27 -7.86
N GLU A 8 -18.29 -5.61 -6.60
CA GLU A 8 -18.72 -4.63 -5.62
C GLU A 8 -17.55 -3.74 -5.23
N ILE A 9 -16.40 -4.32 -4.88
CA ILE A 9 -15.21 -3.56 -4.47
C ILE A 9 -14.79 -2.55 -5.55
N LYS A 10 -14.79 -2.96 -6.83
CA LYS A 10 -14.38 -2.11 -7.96
C LYS A 10 -15.24 -0.85 -8.15
N LYS A 11 -16.48 -0.83 -7.67
CA LYS A 11 -17.34 0.38 -7.70
C LYS A 11 -16.82 1.49 -6.79
N HIS A 12 -16.02 1.14 -5.80
CA HIS A 12 -15.46 2.05 -4.80
C HIS A 12 -14.00 2.39 -5.14
N SER A 13 -13.80 2.97 -6.32
CA SER A 13 -12.49 3.23 -6.94
C SER A 13 -12.14 4.73 -7.07
N ASN A 14 -12.74 5.61 -6.26
CA ASN A 14 -12.50 7.06 -6.35
C ASN A 14 -12.53 7.76 -4.98
N SER A 15 -12.24 9.06 -4.95
CA SER A 15 -12.13 9.83 -3.70
C SER A 15 -13.44 9.99 -2.94
N SER A 16 -14.59 9.92 -3.61
CA SER A 16 -15.89 9.99 -2.94
C SER A 16 -16.34 8.64 -2.39
N SER A 17 -15.63 7.56 -2.76
CA SER A 17 -16.00 6.18 -2.47
C SER A 17 -14.78 5.29 -2.72
N CYS A 18 -13.97 5.07 -1.69
CA CYS A 18 -12.66 4.41 -1.78
C CYS A 18 -12.63 3.18 -0.87
N TRP A 19 -12.70 1.99 -1.47
CA TRP A 19 -12.53 0.73 -0.72
C TRP A 19 -11.25 0.04 -1.15
N ILE A 20 -10.52 -0.52 -0.18
CA ILE A 20 -9.27 -1.23 -0.43
C ILE A 20 -9.32 -2.57 0.29
N VAL A 21 -8.78 -3.60 -0.36
CA VAL A 21 -8.64 -4.93 0.24
C VAL A 21 -7.24 -5.11 0.80
N ILE A 22 -7.17 -5.51 2.06
CA ILE A 22 -5.94 -5.84 2.77
C ILE A 22 -6.15 -7.17 3.47
N HIS A 23 -5.29 -8.16 3.20
CA HIS A 23 -5.34 -9.50 3.79
C HIS A 23 -6.74 -10.15 3.66
N LYS A 24 -7.32 -10.10 2.45
CA LYS A 24 -8.65 -10.65 2.13
C LYS A 24 -9.84 -9.95 2.80
N GLN A 25 -9.61 -8.82 3.47
CA GLN A 25 -10.63 -8.03 4.15
C GLN A 25 -10.77 -6.68 3.46
N ALA A 26 -12.00 -6.26 3.16
CA ALA A 26 -12.29 -4.97 2.55
C ALA A 26 -12.53 -3.90 3.62
N TYR A 27 -11.93 -2.73 3.39
CA TYR A 27 -12.03 -1.55 4.24
C TYR A 27 -12.50 -0.36 3.41
N ASP A 28 -13.38 0.44 3.99
CA ASP A 28 -13.80 1.71 3.43
C ASP A 28 -12.96 2.82 4.02
N LEU A 29 -12.12 3.39 3.18
CA LEU A 29 -11.14 4.41 3.57
C LEU A 29 -11.56 5.80 3.11
N THR A 30 -12.81 5.97 2.64
CA THR A 30 -13.29 7.23 2.08
C THR A 30 -13.11 8.40 3.06
N GLU A 31 -13.52 8.22 4.32
CA GLU A 31 -13.37 9.24 5.37
C GLU A 31 -11.91 9.39 5.83
N PHE A 32 -11.12 8.31 5.71
CA PHE A 32 -9.73 8.24 6.18
C PHE A 32 -8.70 8.77 5.18
N LEU A 33 -9.09 9.02 3.92
CA LEU A 33 -8.20 9.54 2.87
C LEU A 33 -7.29 10.71 3.33
N PRO A 34 -7.82 11.80 3.94
CA PRO A 34 -6.99 12.93 4.37
C PRO A 34 -6.16 12.64 5.62
N GLU A 35 -6.47 11.60 6.38
CA GLU A 35 -5.81 11.24 7.64
C GLU A 35 -4.65 10.27 7.42
N HIS A 36 -4.53 9.68 6.22
CA HIS A 36 -3.48 8.71 5.92
C HIS A 36 -2.08 9.36 5.92
N PRO A 37 -1.16 8.95 6.82
CA PRO A 37 0.17 9.58 6.94
C PRO A 37 1.04 9.44 5.69
N GLY A 38 0.85 8.39 4.90
CA GLY A 38 1.53 8.19 3.60
C GLY A 38 0.91 9.01 2.46
N GLY A 39 -0.08 9.85 2.75
CA GLY A 39 -0.83 10.66 1.79
C GLY A 39 -1.97 9.92 1.09
N GLN A 40 -3.00 10.66 0.67
CA GLN A 40 -4.18 10.08 0.02
C GLN A 40 -3.91 9.50 -1.38
N ALA A 41 -2.85 9.95 -2.06
CA ALA A 41 -2.57 9.59 -3.45
C ALA A 41 -2.36 8.08 -3.64
N ILE A 42 -1.69 7.43 -2.69
CA ILE A 42 -1.47 5.98 -2.76
C ILE A 42 -2.76 5.19 -2.53
N LEU A 43 -3.64 5.66 -1.64
CA LEU A 43 -4.93 5.02 -1.40
C LEU A 43 -5.81 5.12 -2.64
N LEU A 44 -5.87 6.30 -3.27
CA LEU A 44 -6.64 6.51 -4.51
C LEU A 44 -6.12 5.67 -5.68
N LYS A 45 -4.80 5.45 -5.75
CA LYS A 45 -4.19 4.59 -6.78
C LYS A 45 -4.61 3.12 -6.65
N TYR A 46 -4.90 2.67 -5.43
CA TYR A 46 -5.35 1.31 -5.11
C TYR A 46 -6.85 1.23 -4.78
N ALA A 47 -7.60 2.30 -5.06
CA ALA A 47 -9.03 2.32 -4.78
C ALA A 47 -9.74 1.27 -5.65
N GLY A 48 -10.55 0.42 -5.00
CA GLY A 48 -11.23 -0.69 -5.63
C GLY A 48 -10.33 -1.91 -5.92
N MET A 49 -9.14 -1.98 -5.31
CA MET A 49 -8.14 -3.01 -5.56
C MET A 49 -7.64 -3.67 -4.27
N ASP A 50 -6.88 -4.76 -4.41
CA ASP A 50 -6.11 -5.38 -3.33
C ASP A 50 -4.73 -4.72 -3.22
N ALA A 51 -4.42 -4.21 -2.03
CA ALA A 51 -3.15 -3.56 -1.70
C ALA A 51 -2.35 -4.37 -0.68
N SER A 52 -2.65 -5.67 -0.52
CA SER A 52 -2.01 -6.51 0.49
C SER A 52 -0.50 -6.56 0.34
N ASP A 53 0.02 -6.52 -0.89
CA ASP A 53 1.46 -6.54 -1.18
C ASP A 53 2.20 -5.26 -0.73
N LEU A 54 1.49 -4.12 -0.66
CA LEU A 54 2.07 -2.85 -0.20
C LEU A 54 1.89 -2.62 1.31
N TYR A 55 0.96 -3.33 1.94
CA TYR A 55 0.66 -3.15 3.36
C TYR A 55 1.81 -3.46 4.34
N PRO A 56 2.84 -4.31 4.05
CA PRO A 56 3.92 -4.62 5.00
C PRO A 56 4.74 -3.43 5.52
N ILE A 57 4.64 -2.26 4.89
CA ILE A 57 5.24 -1.01 5.41
C ILE A 57 4.59 -0.53 6.72
N HIS A 58 3.42 -1.05 7.06
CA HIS A 58 2.67 -0.69 8.26
C HIS A 58 2.99 -1.66 9.40
N PRO A 59 3.08 -1.16 10.65
CA PRO A 59 3.11 -2.02 11.83
C PRO A 59 1.94 -3.00 11.87
N PRO A 60 2.12 -4.18 12.51
CA PRO A 60 1.02 -5.10 12.72
C PRO A 60 -0.09 -4.44 13.56
N GLY A 61 -1.33 -4.56 13.12
CA GLY A 61 -2.49 -4.03 13.84
C GLY A 61 -2.90 -2.59 13.50
N THR A 62 -2.19 -1.88 12.62
CA THR A 62 -2.51 -0.49 12.24
C THR A 62 -3.98 -0.32 11.77
N THR A 63 -4.53 -1.24 10.98
CA THR A 63 -5.95 -1.16 10.57
C THR A 63 -6.92 -1.23 11.74
N MET A 64 -6.60 -1.94 12.83
CA MET A 64 -7.47 -2.05 14.01
C MET A 64 -7.34 -0.84 14.95
N GLU A 65 -6.17 -0.22 14.97
CA GLU A 65 -5.89 0.94 15.81
C GLU A 65 -6.46 2.24 15.22
N TYR A 66 -6.29 2.44 13.91
CA TYR A 66 -6.63 3.70 13.24
C TYR A 66 -7.96 3.67 12.49
N LEU A 67 -8.53 2.48 12.21
CA LEU A 67 -9.85 2.38 11.57
C LEU A 67 -10.89 1.86 12.55
N ASP A 68 -11.97 2.62 12.71
CA ASP A 68 -13.15 2.14 13.41
C ASP A 68 -13.75 0.88 12.77
N LYS A 69 -14.51 0.13 13.58
CA LYS A 69 -15.28 -1.04 13.12
C LYS A 69 -16.24 -0.72 11.96
N LYS A 70 -16.72 0.53 11.83
CA LYS A 70 -17.60 0.97 10.73
C LYS A 70 -16.92 0.91 9.35
N HIS A 71 -15.60 1.04 9.30
CA HIS A 71 -14.83 0.97 8.06
C HIS A 71 -14.63 -0.47 7.59
N HIS A 72 -14.82 -1.46 8.45
CA HIS A 72 -14.61 -2.87 8.13
C HIS A 72 -15.83 -3.44 7.42
N LYS A 73 -15.78 -3.56 6.09
CA LYS A 73 -16.95 -3.96 5.28
C LYS A 73 -17.18 -5.46 5.25
N GLY A 74 -16.13 -6.26 5.14
CA GLY A 74 -16.25 -7.72 5.12
C GLY A 74 -15.13 -8.44 4.39
N ARG A 75 -15.19 -9.76 4.43
CA ARG A 75 -14.24 -10.64 3.75
C ARG A 75 -14.55 -10.68 2.25
N VAL A 76 -13.52 -10.73 1.42
CA VAL A 76 -13.63 -10.92 -0.04
C VAL A 76 -13.40 -12.38 -0.38
N LYS A 77 -14.17 -12.90 -1.36
CA LYS A 77 -14.03 -14.28 -1.83
C LYS A 77 -12.66 -14.52 -2.46
N GLU A 78 -12.09 -15.70 -2.22
CA GLU A 78 -10.74 -16.02 -2.70
C GLU A 78 -10.63 -16.06 -4.24
N THR A 79 -11.70 -16.47 -4.92
CA THR A 79 -11.80 -16.42 -6.39
C THR A 79 -11.70 -15.00 -6.93
N ASP A 80 -12.19 -14.04 -6.15
CA ASP A 80 -12.38 -12.65 -6.58
C ASP A 80 -11.15 -11.79 -6.28
N LEU A 81 -10.31 -12.20 -5.31
CA LEU A 81 -9.05 -11.51 -4.98
C LEU A 81 -8.11 -11.38 -6.18
N LYS A 82 -8.03 -12.43 -7.02
CA LYS A 82 -7.21 -12.39 -8.24
C LYS A 82 -7.68 -11.30 -9.22
N MET A 83 -8.96 -10.98 -9.23
CA MET A 83 -9.54 -9.96 -10.11
C MET A 83 -9.33 -8.54 -9.58
N LEU A 84 -8.90 -8.38 -8.33
CA LEU A 84 -8.65 -7.11 -7.66
C LEU A 84 -7.17 -6.73 -7.63
N GLN A 85 -6.29 -7.57 -8.19
CA GLN A 85 -4.88 -7.25 -8.20
C GLN A 85 -4.59 -5.99 -9.05
N PRO A 86 -3.64 -5.15 -8.60
CA PRO A 86 -3.16 -4.00 -9.35
C PRO A 86 -2.63 -4.42 -10.73
N ASP A 87 -2.97 -3.67 -11.78
CA ASP A 87 -2.37 -3.87 -13.10
C ASP A 87 -0.90 -3.43 -13.12
N ASP A 88 -0.12 -3.88 -14.10
CA ASP A 88 1.32 -3.63 -14.16
C ASP A 88 1.68 -2.12 -14.13
N SER A 89 0.80 -1.26 -14.65
CA SER A 89 0.97 0.20 -14.63
C SER A 89 0.89 0.78 -13.22
N THR A 90 0.09 0.16 -12.33
CA THR A 90 -0.01 0.58 -10.92
C THR A 90 1.18 0.12 -10.07
N LYS A 91 1.88 -0.96 -10.46
CA LYS A 91 3.11 -1.41 -9.76
C LYS A 91 4.32 -0.49 -9.99
N ASN A 92 4.34 0.27 -11.09
CA ASN A 92 5.59 0.87 -11.59
C ASN A 92 6.06 2.19 -10.94
N LYS A 93 5.56 2.61 -9.76
CA LYS A 93 6.01 3.87 -9.08
C LYS A 93 6.05 3.85 -7.54
N SER A 94 6.10 2.67 -6.91
CA SER A 94 6.39 2.56 -5.47
C SER A 94 7.64 1.75 -5.18
N LYS A 95 8.53 1.57 -6.17
CA LYS A 95 9.91 1.21 -5.92
C LYS A 95 10.63 2.43 -5.33
N HIS A 96 10.47 2.66 -4.03
CA HIS A 96 11.64 3.08 -3.26
C HIS A 96 12.40 1.78 -2.96
N GLY A 97 13.61 1.69 -3.50
CA GLY A 97 14.35 0.47 -3.82
C GLY A 97 14.27 -0.66 -2.79
N SER A 98 13.68 -1.77 -3.22
CA SER A 98 14.13 -3.10 -2.80
C SER A 98 14.42 -3.86 -4.09
N SER A 99 15.52 -3.48 -4.71
CA SER A 99 16.11 -4.19 -5.84
C SER A 99 17.55 -4.44 -5.44
N ASN A 100 17.95 -5.72 -5.41
CA ASN A 100 19.29 -6.20 -5.07
C ASN A 100 20.34 -5.82 -6.14
N ASP A 101 20.18 -4.67 -6.81
CA ASP A 101 21.05 -4.17 -7.87
C ASP A 101 21.92 -2.97 -7.39
N GLU A 102 21.78 -2.57 -6.11
CA GLU A 102 22.50 -1.46 -5.45
C GLU A 102 23.82 -1.92 -4.79
N ALA A 103 24.33 -3.11 -5.10
CA ALA A 103 25.52 -3.66 -4.44
C ALA A 103 26.86 -3.15 -5.03
N ASP A 104 26.84 -2.47 -6.18
CA ASP A 104 28.06 -2.06 -6.89
C ASP A 104 28.61 -0.68 -6.43
N HIS A 105 27.78 0.15 -5.80
CA HIS A 105 28.16 1.53 -5.43
C HIS A 105 28.02 1.90 -3.95
N VAL A 106 27.56 1.00 -3.08
CA VAL A 106 27.53 1.24 -1.63
C VAL A 106 28.93 0.98 -1.04
N PRO A 107 29.67 2.00 -0.58
CA PRO A 107 30.98 1.80 0.04
C PRO A 107 30.85 1.05 1.36
N SER A 108 31.96 0.49 1.84
CA SER A 108 32.01 -0.11 3.18
C SER A 108 31.53 0.90 4.23
N LEU A 109 30.82 0.42 5.26
CA LEU A 109 30.32 1.24 6.35
C LEU A 109 31.45 2.03 7.05
N SER A 110 32.66 1.47 7.06
CA SER A 110 33.87 2.13 7.58
C SER A 110 34.35 3.32 6.73
N SER A 111 33.93 3.39 5.47
CA SER A 111 34.25 4.48 4.55
C SER A 111 33.25 5.64 4.62
N CYS A 112 32.09 5.45 5.26
CA CYS A 112 31.15 6.53 5.55
C CYS A 112 31.61 7.29 6.80
N LEU A 113 32.39 8.34 6.62
CA LEU A 113 33.00 9.09 7.72
C LEU A 113 32.10 10.22 8.24
N SER A 114 31.12 10.65 7.44
CA SER A 114 30.23 11.76 7.74
C SER A 114 28.78 11.45 7.35
N LEU A 115 27.84 12.20 7.93
CA LEU A 115 26.42 12.13 7.55
C LEU A 115 26.19 12.45 6.07
N TYR A 116 27.04 13.31 5.49
CA TYR A 116 26.99 13.65 4.07
C TYR A 116 27.35 12.46 3.18
N ASP A 117 28.25 11.58 3.63
CA ASP A 117 28.57 10.36 2.88
C ASP A 117 27.35 9.44 2.81
N PHE A 118 26.65 9.24 3.93
CA PHE A 118 25.40 8.47 3.96
C PHE A 118 24.31 9.07 3.06
N GLU A 119 24.16 10.39 3.08
CA GLU A 119 23.20 11.09 2.22
C GLU A 119 23.56 10.94 0.73
N SER A 120 24.84 11.12 0.38
CA SER A 120 25.30 11.01 -1.00
C SER A 120 25.11 9.62 -1.58
N ILE A 121 25.27 8.58 -0.77
CA ILE A 121 25.02 7.18 -1.16
C ILE A 121 23.52 6.94 -1.34
N ALA A 122 22.68 7.50 -0.46
CA ALA A 122 21.23 7.28 -0.49
C ALA A 122 20.50 8.03 -1.63
N VAL A 123 21.14 9.03 -2.24
CA VAL A 123 20.56 9.86 -3.32
C VAL A 123 20.83 9.32 -4.73
N GLN A 124 21.62 8.24 -4.88
CA GLN A 124 21.82 7.61 -6.18
C GLN A 124 20.52 6.93 -6.67
N GLU A 125 20.02 7.34 -7.85
CA GLU A 125 18.82 6.81 -8.53
C GLU A 125 19.15 5.74 -9.59
#